data_AF-A0AAP2BL88-F1
#
_entry.id   AF-A0AAP2BL88-F1
#
_cell.length_a   1.000
_cell.length_b   1.000
_cell.length_c   1.000
_cell.angle_alpha   90.00
_cell.angle_beta   90.00
_cell.angle_gamma   90.00
#
_symmetry.space_group_name_H-M   'P 1'
#
loop_
_entity.id
_entity.type
_entity.pdbx_description
1 polymer ?
#
loop_
_entity_poly.entity_id
_entity_poly.type
_entity_poly.pdbx_seq_one_letter_code
_entity_poly.pdbx_strand_id
1 'polypeptide(L)'
;METLFTINACKTYGCRNLGLSSAADYRFPDYRLGYPALYCAACGSYPPLFNDDEFRLWLAAYLTDNARRSGYFCPACYRRDIIRYGYNPKGTQRLQCRRCEKVWTPKHHHSPVMEYPQHICSVPLIVPFQGHEAGQKLYLLLSFDAVRGNVLHLSSNFTPFPVGASLRYRWRGREAPQGIAGDIVQRISQTEAGFLQRSQFDEIQYGSAAPKRHSRGAILRPVIAAHGHFKLLSRRFPAIKTHIIAHECFLRGAAIVAWAPLFRQRKGELWYVEEEINNPASSAPWRLQGKTHHGWWQNPWQLWTQGENRKMVCQLAGTPDENASPPDLAASRRFTTWLEKRPEFTQSALFSAGRVTQILVSLAQEYNATLTAAAPDD
;
A
#
# COMPACT_ATOMS: atom_id res chain seq x y z
N MET A 1 -16.92 11.09 -10.77
CA MET A 1 -16.24 11.63 -9.58
C MET A 1 -16.45 10.72 -8.37
N GLU A 2 -17.53 9.92 -8.38
CA GLU A 2 -18.00 9.05 -7.29
C GLU A 2 -16.98 8.04 -6.72
N THR A 3 -16.09 7.45 -7.52
CA THR A 3 -15.16 6.41 -7.03
C THR A 3 -13.85 6.94 -6.43
N LEU A 4 -13.60 8.25 -6.47
CA LEU A 4 -12.29 8.79 -6.09
C LEU A 4 -12.03 8.69 -4.58
N PHE A 5 -13.06 8.88 -3.77
CA PHE A 5 -12.95 8.95 -2.31
C PHE A 5 -13.68 7.81 -1.61
N THR A 6 -13.97 6.72 -2.32
CA THR A 6 -14.67 5.57 -1.77
C THR A 6 -13.76 4.76 -0.85
N ILE A 7 -14.18 4.58 0.41
CA ILE A 7 -13.57 3.65 1.37
C ILE A 7 -14.59 2.62 1.89
N ASN A 8 -15.83 3.08 2.09
CA ASN A 8 -16.98 2.25 2.43
C ASN A 8 -17.59 1.64 1.15
N ALA A 9 -17.17 0.44 0.81
CA ALA A 9 -17.65 -0.33 -0.33
C ALA A 9 -17.39 -1.82 -0.13
N CYS A 10 -18.10 -2.64 -0.91
CA CYS A 10 -17.80 -4.07 -1.07
C CYS A 10 -16.35 -4.24 -1.57
N LYS A 11 -15.64 -5.19 -0.95
CA LYS A 11 -14.22 -5.51 -1.23
C LYS A 11 -14.05 -6.94 -1.77
N THR A 12 -15.14 -7.56 -2.22
CA THR A 12 -15.16 -8.94 -2.72
C THR A 12 -14.88 -8.99 -4.21
N TYR A 13 -13.85 -9.74 -4.61
CA TYR A 13 -13.53 -9.99 -6.01
C TYR A 13 -14.71 -10.61 -6.77
N GLY A 14 -14.97 -10.13 -8.00
CA GLY A 14 -16.06 -10.62 -8.85
C GLY A 14 -17.48 -10.19 -8.42
N CYS A 15 -17.66 -9.50 -7.30
CA CYS A 15 -18.96 -8.95 -6.91
C CYS A 15 -19.35 -7.75 -7.79
N ARG A 16 -20.60 -7.69 -8.24
CA ARG A 16 -21.15 -6.53 -8.98
C ARG A 16 -21.00 -5.19 -8.24
N ASN A 17 -21.01 -5.25 -6.91
CA ASN A 17 -20.92 -4.07 -6.05
C ASN A 17 -19.48 -3.70 -5.64
N LEU A 18 -18.47 -4.41 -6.11
CA LEU A 18 -17.07 -4.15 -5.76
C LEU A 18 -16.68 -2.68 -6.05
N GLY A 19 -16.23 -1.98 -5.01
CA GLY A 19 -15.73 -0.60 -5.09
C GLY A 19 -16.77 0.46 -5.48
N LEU A 20 -18.07 0.15 -5.42
CA LEU A 20 -19.12 1.14 -5.56
C LEU A 20 -19.36 1.85 -4.23
N SER A 21 -19.51 3.18 -4.26
CA SER A 21 -19.86 3.97 -3.07
C SER A 21 -21.32 3.82 -2.66
N SER A 22 -22.17 3.43 -3.61
CA SER A 22 -23.60 3.22 -3.40
C SER A 22 -24.04 2.03 -4.25
N ALA A 23 -24.80 1.13 -3.63
CA ALA A 23 -25.48 0.03 -4.30
C ALA A 23 -26.78 -0.26 -3.54
N ALA A 24 -27.85 -0.61 -4.24
CA ALA A 24 -29.14 -0.91 -3.62
C ALA A 24 -29.07 -2.12 -2.66
N ASP A 25 -28.11 -3.02 -2.86
CA ASP A 25 -27.89 -4.21 -2.03
C ASP A 25 -27.15 -3.90 -0.70
N TYR A 26 -26.76 -2.65 -0.45
CA TYR A 26 -26.01 -2.30 0.76
C TYR A 26 -26.93 -2.04 1.93
N ARG A 27 -26.57 -2.61 3.10
CA ARG A 27 -27.20 -2.32 4.39
C ARG A 27 -26.12 -1.88 5.36
N PHE A 28 -26.29 -0.71 5.96
CA PHE A 28 -25.35 -0.16 6.93
C PHE A 28 -26.02 0.88 7.84
N PRO A 29 -25.60 1.01 9.10
CA PRO A 29 -24.62 0.14 9.76
C PRO A 29 -25.21 -1.23 10.12
N ASP A 30 -24.42 -2.29 9.94
CA ASP A 30 -24.70 -3.63 10.44
C ASP A 30 -23.63 -4.00 11.49
N TYR A 31 -24.04 -4.62 12.60
CA TYR A 31 -23.17 -4.92 13.74
C TYR A 31 -22.92 -6.42 13.97
N ARG A 32 -23.26 -7.28 12.99
CA ARG A 32 -23.13 -8.75 13.13
C ARG A 32 -21.74 -9.22 13.55
N LEU A 33 -20.68 -8.49 13.19
CA LEU A 33 -19.30 -8.81 13.52
C LEU A 33 -18.77 -8.09 14.78
N GLY A 34 -19.64 -7.45 15.56
CA GLY A 34 -19.27 -6.73 16.79
C GLY A 34 -18.71 -5.32 16.56
N TYR A 35 -18.71 -4.83 15.32
CA TYR A 35 -18.29 -3.48 14.93
C TYR A 35 -19.16 -2.98 13.76
N PRO A 36 -19.27 -1.66 13.54
CA PRO A 36 -20.07 -1.12 12.44
C PRO A 36 -19.47 -1.51 11.08
N ALA A 37 -20.25 -2.24 10.29
CA ALA A 37 -19.87 -2.75 8.98
C ALA A 37 -20.90 -2.40 7.91
N LEU A 38 -20.45 -2.39 6.66
CA LEU A 38 -21.31 -2.36 5.48
C LEU A 38 -21.58 -3.79 5.07
N TYR A 39 -22.83 -4.21 5.15
CA TYR A 39 -23.26 -5.51 4.64
C TYR A 39 -23.64 -5.40 3.15
N CYS A 40 -23.01 -6.23 2.31
CA CYS A 40 -23.34 -6.32 0.89
C CYS A 40 -24.18 -7.57 0.61
N ALA A 41 -25.50 -7.41 0.43
CA ALA A 41 -26.42 -8.52 0.22
C ALA A 41 -26.12 -9.33 -1.06
N ALA A 42 -25.46 -8.73 -2.05
CA ALA A 42 -25.09 -9.41 -3.30
C ALA A 42 -24.01 -10.49 -3.14
N CYS A 43 -23.16 -10.42 -2.11
CA CYS A 43 -22.06 -11.37 -1.92
C CYS A 43 -21.84 -11.81 -0.46
N GLY A 44 -22.61 -11.26 0.48
CA GLY A 44 -22.50 -11.60 1.89
C GLY A 44 -21.35 -10.93 2.65
N SER A 45 -20.59 -10.01 2.04
CA SER A 45 -19.43 -9.40 2.70
C SER A 45 -19.80 -8.35 3.75
N TYR A 46 -18.92 -8.19 4.75
CA TYR A 46 -19.04 -7.22 5.85
C TYR A 46 -17.76 -6.35 5.99
N PRO A 47 -17.38 -5.57 4.95
CA PRO A 47 -16.31 -4.58 5.09
C PRO A 47 -16.60 -3.60 6.24
N PRO A 48 -15.61 -3.26 7.07
CA PRO A 48 -15.80 -2.28 8.14
C PRO A 48 -16.12 -0.88 7.63
N LEU A 49 -16.90 -0.12 8.41
CA LEU A 49 -17.27 1.26 8.12
C LEU A 49 -16.24 2.25 8.69
N PHE A 50 -15.97 3.28 7.91
CA PHE A 50 -15.13 4.41 8.28
C PHE A 50 -15.93 5.71 8.15
N ASN A 51 -15.48 6.77 8.82
CA ASN A 51 -16.07 8.10 8.63
C ASN A 51 -15.66 8.63 7.24
N ASP A 52 -16.63 8.67 6.32
CA ASP A 52 -16.40 9.08 4.93
C ASP A 52 -15.97 10.55 4.81
N ASP A 53 -16.52 11.44 5.64
CA ASP A 53 -16.23 12.87 5.57
C ASP A 53 -14.80 13.17 6.03
N GLU A 54 -14.40 12.59 7.17
CA GLU A 54 -13.00 12.69 7.64
C GLU A 54 -12.04 12.10 6.60
N PHE A 55 -12.40 10.97 5.97
CA PHE A 55 -11.56 10.31 4.98
C PHE A 55 -11.43 11.14 3.69
N ARG A 56 -12.55 11.68 3.19
CA ARG A 56 -12.60 12.55 2.00
C ARG A 56 -11.72 13.79 2.19
N LEU A 57 -11.87 14.48 3.32
CA LEU A 57 -11.10 15.68 3.62
C LEU A 57 -9.60 15.38 3.67
N TRP A 58 -9.21 14.33 4.40
CA TRP A 58 -7.82 13.91 4.49
C TRP A 58 -7.25 13.48 3.13
N LEU A 59 -7.96 12.62 2.39
CA LEU A 59 -7.49 12.09 1.11
C LEU A 59 -7.37 13.20 0.07
N ALA A 60 -8.29 14.17 0.06
CA ALA A 60 -8.21 15.31 -0.84
C ALA A 60 -6.93 16.13 -0.59
N ALA A 61 -6.63 16.45 0.68
CA ALA A 61 -5.40 17.13 1.05
C ALA A 61 -4.15 16.33 0.65
N TYR A 62 -4.16 15.02 0.94
CA TYR A 62 -3.07 14.10 0.59
C TYR A 62 -2.81 14.03 -0.93
N LEU A 63 -3.86 13.84 -1.74
CA LEU A 63 -3.73 13.75 -3.20
C LEU A 63 -3.35 15.09 -3.82
N THR A 64 -3.94 16.20 -3.36
CA THR A 64 -3.64 17.54 -3.87
C THR A 64 -2.19 17.92 -3.60
N ASP A 65 -1.66 17.63 -2.41
CA ASP A 65 -0.25 17.90 -2.10
C ASP A 65 0.71 17.04 -2.95
N ASN A 66 0.41 15.75 -3.11
CA ASN A 66 1.20 14.87 -3.98
C ASN A 66 1.17 15.31 -5.45
N ALA A 67 0.00 15.74 -5.95
CA ALA A 67 -0.15 16.30 -7.30
C ALA A 67 0.69 17.57 -7.50
N ARG A 68 0.67 18.49 -6.52
CA ARG A 68 1.47 19.73 -6.55
C ARG A 68 2.96 19.44 -6.49
N ARG A 69 3.38 18.39 -5.80
CA ARG A 69 4.79 18.00 -5.71
C ARG A 69 5.30 17.32 -6.98
N SER A 70 4.55 16.34 -7.49
CA SER A 70 5.00 15.44 -8.56
C SER A 70 4.61 15.87 -9.98
N GLY A 71 3.48 16.57 -10.14
CA GLY A 71 2.93 16.91 -11.45
C GLY A 71 2.27 15.75 -12.21
N TYR A 72 2.15 14.54 -11.63
CA TYR A 72 1.60 13.37 -12.36
C TYR A 72 0.09 13.45 -12.65
N PHE A 73 -0.64 14.24 -11.89
CA PHE A 73 -2.07 14.48 -12.08
C PHE A 73 -2.46 15.86 -11.53
N CYS A 74 -3.61 16.37 -11.96
CA CYS A 74 -4.07 17.71 -11.62
C CYS A 74 -4.35 17.83 -10.12
N PRO A 75 -3.90 18.87 -9.42
CA PRO A 75 -4.14 19.01 -7.98
C PRO A 75 -5.59 19.40 -7.62
N ALA A 76 -6.44 19.72 -8.61
CA ALA A 76 -7.82 20.14 -8.40
C ALA A 76 -8.82 19.03 -8.79
N CYS A 77 -8.86 18.63 -10.06
CA CYS A 77 -9.79 17.61 -10.54
C CYS A 77 -9.18 16.20 -10.58
N TYR A 78 -7.92 16.08 -10.15
CA TYR A 78 -7.16 14.84 -10.12
C TYR A 78 -6.91 14.22 -11.49
N ARG A 79 -7.33 14.78 -12.64
CA ARG A 79 -7.14 14.20 -14.00
C ARG A 79 -5.67 14.19 -14.43
N ARG A 80 -5.29 13.19 -15.24
CA ARG A 80 -3.94 13.03 -15.82
C ARG A 80 -3.74 13.75 -17.15
N ASP A 81 -4.80 14.37 -17.67
CA ASP A 81 -4.79 15.10 -18.94
C ASP A 81 -4.15 16.48 -18.71
N ILE A 82 -2.82 16.54 -18.91
CA ILE A 82 -1.95 17.64 -18.50
C ILE A 82 -1.00 17.99 -19.64
N ILE A 83 -0.80 19.30 -19.86
CA ILE A 83 0.16 19.84 -20.81
C ILE A 83 1.20 20.70 -20.12
N ARG A 84 2.37 20.85 -20.76
CA ARG A 84 3.33 21.91 -20.46
C ARG A 84 2.70 23.26 -20.85
N TYR A 85 2.74 24.23 -19.95
CA TYR A 85 2.06 25.52 -20.10
C TYR A 85 2.98 26.68 -19.71
N GLY A 86 3.92 27.02 -20.59
CA GLY A 86 4.90 28.09 -20.35
C GLY A 86 5.75 27.87 -19.09
N TYR A 87 6.36 28.96 -18.63
CA TYR A 87 7.27 28.95 -17.47
C TYR A 87 6.82 30.00 -16.44
N ASN A 88 7.22 29.82 -15.19
CA ASN A 88 7.09 30.89 -14.20
C ASN A 88 8.24 31.91 -14.33
N PRO A 89 8.21 33.05 -13.60
CA PRO A 89 9.29 34.05 -13.67
C PRO A 89 10.69 33.52 -13.30
N LYS A 90 10.78 32.38 -12.61
CA LYS A 90 12.03 31.70 -12.26
C LYS A 90 12.47 30.67 -13.31
N GLY A 91 11.82 30.64 -14.49
CA GLY A 91 12.12 29.70 -15.56
C GLY A 91 11.72 28.25 -15.31
N THR A 92 10.91 27.95 -14.28
CA THR A 92 10.46 26.56 -14.00
C THR A 92 9.18 26.23 -14.77
N GLN A 93 9.15 25.01 -15.34
CA GLN A 93 8.04 24.52 -16.18
C GLN A 93 6.72 24.53 -15.42
N ARG A 94 5.72 25.21 -15.98
CA ARG A 94 4.32 25.13 -15.51
C ARG A 94 3.58 24.02 -16.24
N LEU A 95 2.60 23.45 -15.56
CA LEU A 95 1.66 22.47 -16.08
C LEU A 95 0.25 23.05 -16.07
N GLN A 96 -0.56 22.69 -17.05
CA GLN A 96 -1.99 23.01 -17.08
C GLN A 96 -2.81 21.74 -17.30
N CYS A 97 -3.91 21.59 -16.55
CA CYS A 97 -4.87 20.52 -16.79
C CYS A 97 -5.81 20.88 -17.94
N ARG A 98 -5.93 20.02 -18.96
CA ARG A 98 -6.86 20.24 -20.08
C ARG A 98 -8.34 20.15 -19.70
N ARG A 99 -8.66 19.64 -18.50
CA ARG A 99 -10.06 19.41 -18.08
C ARG A 99 -10.64 20.51 -17.21
N CYS A 100 -9.83 21.14 -16.37
CA CYS A 100 -10.29 22.19 -15.45
C CYS A 100 -9.41 23.43 -15.52
N GLU A 101 -8.50 23.50 -16.50
CA GLU A 101 -7.62 24.62 -16.79
C GLU A 101 -6.68 25.06 -15.66
N LYS A 102 -6.67 24.33 -14.54
CA LYS A 102 -5.79 24.61 -13.41
C LYS A 102 -4.33 24.60 -13.87
N VAL A 103 -3.64 25.72 -13.63
CA VAL A 103 -2.19 25.88 -13.83
C VAL A 103 -1.46 25.70 -12.50
N TRP A 104 -0.33 25.01 -12.51
CA TRP A 104 0.57 24.90 -11.35
C TRP A 104 2.03 24.63 -11.77
N THR A 105 2.97 24.88 -10.87
CA THR A 105 4.38 24.49 -11.05
C THR A 105 4.70 23.34 -10.08
N PRO A 106 5.09 22.15 -10.56
CA PRO A 106 5.54 21.06 -9.69
C PRO A 106 6.75 21.44 -8.85
N LYS A 107 6.83 20.93 -7.60
CA LYS A 107 7.97 21.20 -6.71
C LYS A 107 9.21 20.38 -7.04
N HIS A 108 9.03 19.15 -7.52
CA HIS A 108 10.14 18.31 -7.94
C HIS A 108 10.34 18.45 -9.45
N HIS A 109 11.59 18.62 -9.88
CA HIS A 109 11.93 18.47 -11.28
C HIS A 109 11.54 17.06 -11.71
N HIS A 110 10.84 16.95 -12.85
CA HIS A 110 10.50 15.64 -13.39
C HIS A 110 11.79 14.85 -13.64
N SER A 111 12.08 13.86 -12.80
CA SER A 111 12.91 12.72 -13.21
C SER A 111 12.29 12.08 -14.45
N PRO A 112 13.11 11.44 -15.32
CA PRO A 112 12.67 10.97 -16.62
C PRO A 112 11.45 10.06 -16.51
N VAL A 113 10.73 9.96 -17.62
CA VAL A 113 9.54 9.14 -17.78
C VAL A 113 9.84 7.73 -17.25
N MET A 114 9.39 7.45 -16.03
CA MET A 114 9.43 6.10 -15.49
C MET A 114 8.49 5.28 -16.36
N GLU A 115 9.01 4.21 -16.95
CA GLU A 115 8.20 3.28 -17.72
C GLU A 115 7.01 2.80 -16.91
N TYR A 116 5.93 2.48 -17.61
CA TYR A 116 4.72 2.02 -16.96
C TYR A 116 4.99 0.64 -16.30
N PRO A 117 4.78 0.47 -14.98
CA PRO A 117 5.05 -0.79 -14.31
C PRO A 117 4.07 -1.85 -14.81
N GLN A 118 4.56 -3.07 -15.01
CA GLN A 118 3.68 -4.20 -15.36
C GLN A 118 2.97 -4.72 -14.11
N HIS A 119 3.71 -4.90 -13.02
CA HIS A 119 3.22 -5.43 -11.75
C HIS A 119 3.64 -4.51 -10.60
N ILE A 120 2.76 -4.33 -9.61
CA ILE A 120 3.10 -3.63 -8.38
C ILE A 120 3.28 -4.65 -7.26
N CYS A 121 4.40 -4.55 -6.56
CA CYS A 121 4.64 -5.23 -5.29
C CYS A 121 4.51 -4.22 -4.14
N SER A 122 3.75 -4.52 -3.09
CA SER A 122 3.56 -3.63 -1.94
C SER A 122 3.74 -4.34 -0.61
N VAL A 123 4.66 -3.83 0.23
CA VAL A 123 4.97 -4.40 1.54
C VAL A 123 4.97 -3.34 2.64
N PRO A 124 4.58 -3.71 3.87
CA PRO A 124 4.77 -2.84 5.02
C PRO A 124 6.22 -2.83 5.49
N LEU A 125 6.61 -1.75 6.15
CA LEU A 125 7.84 -1.66 6.93
C LEU A 125 7.54 -0.90 8.22
N ILE A 126 8.02 -1.40 9.36
CA ILE A 126 7.89 -0.73 10.66
C ILE A 126 9.23 -0.11 11.02
N VAL A 127 9.26 1.20 11.25
CA VAL A 127 10.49 1.96 11.48
C VAL A 127 10.39 2.74 12.79
N PRO A 128 11.42 2.77 13.65
CA PRO A 128 11.37 3.56 14.86
C PRO A 128 11.42 5.06 14.54
N PHE A 129 10.86 5.88 15.43
CA PHE A 129 10.97 7.33 15.34
C PHE A 129 11.02 7.97 16.73
N GLN A 130 11.48 9.21 16.80
CA GLN A 130 11.49 10.01 18.00
C GLN A 130 10.09 10.59 18.28
N GLY A 131 9.31 9.90 19.11
CA GLY A 131 7.94 10.31 19.47
C GLY A 131 7.82 10.87 20.89
N HIS A 132 6.65 10.66 21.50
CA HIS A 132 6.32 11.08 22.86
C HIS A 132 7.25 10.44 23.89
N GLU A 133 7.52 9.14 23.73
CA GLU A 133 8.37 8.32 24.60
C GLU A 133 9.38 7.54 23.75
N ALA A 134 10.20 6.70 24.39
CA ALA A 134 11.05 5.73 23.69
C ALA A 134 10.21 4.64 22.98
N GLY A 135 10.82 3.96 22.00
CA GLY A 135 10.22 2.78 21.36
C GLY A 135 9.04 3.06 20.40
N GLN A 136 8.87 4.30 19.96
CA GLN A 136 7.78 4.71 19.08
C GLN A 136 8.02 4.21 17.65
N LYS A 137 6.98 3.67 17.03
CA LYS A 137 7.05 2.99 15.74
C LYS A 137 6.17 3.68 14.70
N LEU A 138 6.64 3.71 13.47
CA LEU A 138 5.94 4.26 12.32
C LEU A 138 5.62 3.12 11.35
N TYR A 139 4.37 3.03 10.92
CA TYR A 139 3.98 2.09 9.87
C TYR A 139 4.19 2.75 8.51
N LEU A 140 4.96 2.10 7.65
CA LEU A 140 5.15 2.51 6.26
C LEU A 140 4.59 1.46 5.32
N LEU A 141 4.13 1.94 4.16
CA LEU A 141 3.78 1.12 3.02
C LEU A 141 4.66 1.53 1.85
N LEU A 142 5.37 0.56 1.29
CA LEU A 142 6.27 0.69 0.17
C LEU A 142 5.64 -0.01 -1.03
N SER A 143 5.67 0.61 -2.20
CA SER A 143 5.26 -0.02 -3.45
C SER A 143 6.32 0.11 -4.51
N PHE A 144 6.55 -0.97 -5.25
CA PHE A 144 7.63 -1.13 -6.22
C PHE A 144 7.10 -1.60 -7.57
N ASP A 145 7.84 -1.29 -8.64
CA ASP A 145 7.79 -2.06 -9.87
C ASP A 145 8.37 -3.43 -9.53
N ALA A 146 7.56 -4.48 -9.59
CA ALA A 146 8.00 -5.81 -9.15
C ALA A 146 9.12 -6.37 -10.04
N VAL A 147 9.20 -5.92 -11.30
CA VAL A 147 10.20 -6.40 -12.27
C VAL A 147 11.46 -5.55 -12.15
N ARG A 148 11.34 -4.24 -12.38
CA ARG A 148 12.50 -3.34 -12.44
C ARG A 148 13.08 -2.97 -11.07
N GLY A 149 12.28 -3.13 -10.01
CA GLY A 149 12.68 -2.83 -8.64
C GLY A 149 12.51 -1.37 -8.21
N ASN A 150 12.15 -0.46 -9.10
CA ASN A 150 11.97 0.95 -8.75
C ASN A 150 10.92 1.12 -7.65
N VAL A 151 11.19 1.97 -6.66
CA VAL A 151 10.19 2.44 -5.70
C VAL A 151 9.21 3.37 -6.43
N LEU A 152 7.97 2.91 -6.58
CA LEU A 152 6.90 3.67 -7.23
C LEU A 152 6.28 4.70 -6.29
N HIS A 153 6.11 4.31 -5.02
CA HIS A 153 5.53 5.16 -4.00
C HIS A 153 5.89 4.66 -2.59
N LEU A 154 6.07 5.60 -1.67
CA LEU A 154 6.31 5.37 -0.26
C LEU A 154 5.42 6.32 0.55
N SER A 155 4.70 5.78 1.52
CA SER A 155 3.99 6.61 2.50
C SER A 155 4.05 5.99 3.87
N SER A 156 4.11 6.83 4.90
CA SER A 156 3.86 6.40 6.27
C SER A 156 2.41 6.64 6.67
N ASN A 157 2.01 6.08 7.81
CA ASN A 157 0.77 6.45 8.46
C ASN A 157 0.88 7.75 9.27
N PHE A 158 2.02 8.43 9.30
CA PHE A 158 2.08 9.82 9.75
C PHE A 158 1.54 10.75 8.67
N THR A 159 0.72 11.71 9.07
CA THR A 159 0.20 12.74 8.17
C THR A 159 0.36 14.14 8.76
N PRO A 160 0.85 15.11 7.97
CA PRO A 160 0.84 16.52 8.36
C PRO A 160 -0.51 17.20 8.07
N PHE A 161 -1.47 16.49 7.47
CA PHE A 161 -2.77 17.04 7.12
C PHE A 161 -3.75 16.91 8.29
N PRO A 162 -4.72 17.83 8.41
CA PRO A 162 -5.80 17.68 9.37
C PRO A 162 -6.49 16.34 9.19
N VAL A 163 -6.72 15.65 10.32
CA VAL A 163 -7.45 14.39 10.34
C VAL A 163 -8.34 14.35 11.58
N GLY A 164 -9.57 13.91 11.37
CA GLY A 164 -10.53 13.72 12.44
C GLY A 164 -10.19 12.52 13.33
N ALA A 165 -10.83 12.46 14.50
CA ALA A 165 -10.39 11.57 15.58
C ALA A 165 -10.64 10.09 15.27
N SER A 166 -11.59 9.77 14.38
CA SER A 166 -11.98 8.39 14.07
C SER A 166 -10.97 7.67 13.16
N LEU A 167 -10.17 8.43 12.42
CA LEU A 167 -9.14 7.89 11.53
C LEU A 167 -7.77 7.76 12.20
N ARG A 168 -7.60 8.26 13.42
CA ARG A 168 -6.33 8.22 14.15
C ARG A 168 -6.06 6.84 14.71
N TYR A 169 -4.82 6.41 14.61
CA TYR A 169 -4.36 5.18 15.24
C TYR A 169 -4.35 5.33 16.76
N ARG A 170 -4.77 4.27 17.45
CA ARG A 170 -4.71 4.16 18.91
C ARG A 170 -4.07 2.82 19.23
N TRP A 171 -2.96 2.88 19.96
CA TRP A 171 -2.32 1.69 20.49
C TRP A 171 -3.08 1.24 21.75
N ARG A 172 -3.43 -0.04 21.82
CA ARG A 172 -4.20 -0.65 22.91
C ARG A 172 -3.33 -1.45 23.89
N GLY A 173 -2.03 -1.17 23.94
CA GLY A 173 -1.09 -1.87 24.82
C GLY A 173 -0.71 -3.29 24.37
N ARG A 174 -1.19 -3.75 23.21
CA ARG A 174 -0.80 -5.04 22.64
C ARG A 174 0.52 -4.89 21.89
N GLU A 175 1.50 -5.70 22.23
CA GLU A 175 2.72 -5.77 21.43
C GLU A 175 2.41 -6.29 20.02
N ALA A 176 3.19 -5.85 19.04
CA ALA A 176 3.17 -6.49 17.74
C ALA A 176 3.60 -7.96 17.95
N PRO A 177 3.02 -8.94 17.23
CA PRO A 177 3.55 -10.29 17.24
C PRO A 177 5.05 -10.21 16.94
N GLN A 178 5.89 -10.61 17.90
CA GLN A 178 7.32 -10.75 17.64
C GLN A 178 7.48 -11.78 16.52
N GLY A 179 8.54 -11.64 15.69
CA GLY A 179 8.78 -12.41 14.47
C GLY A 179 8.23 -13.82 14.59
N ILE A 180 7.19 -14.10 13.80
CA ILE A 180 6.32 -15.27 13.99
C ILE A 180 7.21 -16.52 13.93
N ALA A 181 7.41 -17.19 15.06
CA ALA A 181 8.30 -18.34 15.14
C ALA A 181 7.67 -19.54 14.41
N GLY A 182 8.51 -20.37 13.82
CA GLY A 182 8.10 -21.56 13.06
C GLY A 182 8.39 -21.45 11.57
N ASP A 183 8.16 -22.55 10.85
CA ASP A 183 8.33 -22.56 9.40
C ASP A 183 7.31 -21.64 8.69
N ILE A 184 7.57 -21.33 7.41
CA ILE A 184 6.72 -20.44 6.61
C ILE A 184 5.23 -20.85 6.56
N VAL A 185 4.90 -22.15 6.63
CA VAL A 185 3.50 -22.64 6.62
C VAL A 185 2.82 -22.31 7.95
N GLN A 186 3.53 -22.55 9.05
CA GLN A 186 3.06 -22.19 10.39
C GLN A 186 2.87 -20.69 10.52
N ARG A 187 3.77 -19.88 9.94
CA ARG A 187 3.63 -18.41 9.99
C ARG A 187 2.35 -17.91 9.33
N ILE A 188 1.97 -18.47 8.18
CA ILE A 188 0.71 -18.12 7.52
C ILE A 188 -0.49 -18.47 8.40
N SER A 189 -0.48 -19.66 9.01
CA SER A 189 -1.54 -20.10 9.93
C SER A 189 -1.68 -19.12 11.11
N GLN A 190 -0.56 -18.71 11.69
CA GLN A 190 -0.51 -17.77 12.80
C GLN A 190 -0.96 -16.36 12.39
N THR A 191 -0.56 -15.88 11.22
CA THR A 191 -1.02 -14.59 10.67
C THR A 191 -2.54 -14.57 10.47
N GLU A 192 -3.10 -15.61 9.85
CA GLU A 192 -4.56 -15.74 9.67
C GLU A 192 -5.32 -15.81 10.99
N ALA A 193 -4.81 -16.59 11.97
CA ALA A 193 -5.39 -16.62 13.32
C ALA A 193 -5.32 -15.24 13.98
N GLY A 194 -4.21 -14.52 13.80
CA GLY A 194 -4.01 -13.15 14.27
C GLY A 194 -5.03 -12.16 13.70
N PHE A 195 -5.45 -12.31 12.44
CA PHE A 195 -6.52 -11.48 11.87
C PHE A 195 -7.85 -11.66 12.58
N LEU A 196 -8.19 -12.89 12.97
CA LEU A 196 -9.44 -13.23 13.66
C LEU A 196 -9.47 -12.77 15.13
N GLN A 197 -8.30 -12.53 15.74
CA GLN A 197 -8.18 -12.03 17.12
C GLN A 197 -8.30 -10.50 17.24
N ARG A 198 -8.39 -9.78 16.11
CA ARG A 198 -8.55 -8.32 16.11
C ARG A 198 -10.01 -7.97 16.42
N SER A 199 -10.21 -6.85 17.12
CA SER A 199 -11.56 -6.28 17.35
C SER A 199 -12.28 -5.91 16.06
N GLN A 200 -11.51 -5.56 15.02
CA GLN A 200 -11.96 -5.31 13.67
C GLN A 200 -10.83 -5.75 12.74
N PHE A 201 -11.14 -6.40 11.61
CA PHE A 201 -10.11 -7.00 10.74
C PHE A 201 -8.97 -6.04 10.37
N ASP A 202 -9.26 -4.77 10.11
CA ASP A 202 -8.27 -3.76 9.73
C ASP A 202 -7.58 -3.04 10.91
N GLU A 203 -7.93 -3.37 12.16
CA GLU A 203 -7.33 -2.78 13.37
C GLU A 203 -6.06 -3.52 13.78
N ILE A 204 -5.01 -3.37 12.97
CA ILE A 204 -3.66 -3.87 13.31
C ILE A 204 -3.08 -3.11 14.51
N GLN A 205 -2.33 -3.82 15.38
CA GLN A 205 -1.53 -3.25 16.46
C GLN A 205 -0.05 -3.53 16.17
N TYR A 206 0.69 -2.51 15.71
CA TYR A 206 2.10 -2.65 15.35
C TYR A 206 3.07 -2.04 16.39
N GLY A 207 2.52 -1.57 17.52
CA GLY A 207 3.22 -0.94 18.63
C GLY A 207 2.76 0.50 18.91
N SER A 208 3.39 1.13 19.90
CA SER A 208 3.12 2.51 20.28
C SER A 208 3.54 3.48 19.17
N ALA A 209 2.69 4.46 18.87
CA ALA A 209 2.93 5.44 17.81
C ALA A 209 2.28 6.79 18.18
N ALA A 210 2.95 7.53 19.05
CA ALA A 210 2.55 8.82 19.55
C ALA A 210 3.61 9.87 19.14
N PRO A 211 3.26 10.87 18.32
CA PRO A 211 4.13 12.01 18.06
C PRO A 211 4.40 12.82 19.33
N LYS A 212 5.46 13.64 19.31
CA LYS A 212 5.70 14.64 20.37
C LYS A 212 4.51 15.59 20.52
N ARG A 213 4.28 16.12 21.73
CA ARG A 213 3.15 17.01 22.10
C ARG A 213 2.91 18.18 21.11
N HIS A 214 3.97 18.75 20.54
CA HIS A 214 3.89 19.88 19.61
C HIS A 214 4.07 19.49 18.13
N SER A 215 3.96 18.21 17.80
CA SER A 215 4.00 17.76 16.41
C SER A 215 2.79 18.28 15.64
N ARG A 216 3.03 18.85 14.46
CA ARG A 216 1.98 19.40 13.57
C ARG A 216 1.23 18.32 12.76
N GLY A 217 1.27 17.07 13.19
CA GLY A 217 0.70 15.94 12.45
C GLY A 217 0.15 14.87 13.37
N ALA A 218 -0.49 13.88 12.75
CA ALA A 218 -1.15 12.78 13.44
C ALA A 218 -0.72 11.43 12.85
N ILE A 219 -0.91 10.37 13.64
CA ILE A 219 -0.74 8.98 13.18
C ILE A 219 -2.12 8.43 12.81
N LEU A 220 -2.27 8.06 11.54
CA LEU A 220 -3.45 7.42 10.98
C LEU A 220 -3.47 5.94 11.30
N ARG A 221 -4.66 5.35 11.36
CA ARG A 221 -4.81 3.90 11.26
C ARG A 221 -4.13 3.42 9.97
N PRO A 222 -3.30 2.35 10.00
CA PRO A 222 -2.61 1.85 8.81
C PRO A 222 -3.53 1.57 7.61
N VAL A 223 -4.75 1.08 7.84
CA VAL A 223 -5.75 0.89 6.78
C VAL A 223 -6.11 2.18 6.04
N ILE A 224 -6.23 3.31 6.74
CA ILE A 224 -6.54 4.62 6.14
C ILE A 224 -5.37 5.08 5.27
N ALA A 225 -4.16 4.94 5.80
CA ALA A 225 -2.94 5.25 5.07
C ALA A 225 -2.80 4.36 3.81
N ALA A 226 -3.11 3.06 3.92
CA ALA A 226 -3.08 2.12 2.80
C ALA A 226 -4.10 2.46 1.70
N HIS A 227 -5.33 2.81 2.07
CA HIS A 227 -6.33 3.28 1.11
C HIS A 227 -5.85 4.54 0.37
N GLY A 228 -5.26 5.51 1.07
CA GLY A 228 -4.66 6.69 0.42
C GLY A 228 -3.47 6.37 -0.48
N HIS A 229 -2.58 5.48 -0.02
CA HIS A 229 -1.41 5.01 -0.77
C HIS A 229 -1.82 4.37 -2.09
N PHE A 230 -2.72 3.38 -2.06
CA PHE A 230 -3.18 2.70 -3.27
C PHE A 230 -4.04 3.61 -4.15
N LYS A 231 -4.80 4.56 -3.59
CA LYS A 231 -5.54 5.53 -4.40
C LYS A 231 -4.61 6.45 -5.20
N LEU A 232 -3.51 6.89 -4.60
CA LEU A 232 -2.49 7.66 -5.30
C LEU A 232 -1.86 6.84 -6.42
N LEU A 233 -1.48 5.59 -6.13
CA LEU A 233 -0.91 4.68 -7.13
C LEU A 233 -1.89 4.39 -8.26
N SER A 234 -3.15 4.08 -7.97
CA SER A 234 -4.15 3.82 -9.02
C SER A 234 -4.45 5.06 -9.84
N ARG A 235 -4.19 6.26 -9.30
CA ARG A 235 -4.23 7.48 -10.09
C ARG A 235 -3.08 7.60 -11.07
N ARG A 236 -1.88 7.26 -10.63
CA ARG A 236 -0.67 7.27 -11.48
C ARG A 236 -0.73 6.16 -12.53
N PHE A 237 -1.09 4.95 -12.11
CA PHE A 237 -1.07 3.71 -12.86
C PHE A 237 -2.44 2.96 -12.85
N PRO A 238 -3.47 3.52 -13.51
CA PRO A 238 -4.84 2.98 -13.45
C PRO A 238 -5.07 1.67 -14.20
N ALA A 239 -4.17 1.31 -15.12
CA ALA A 239 -4.27 0.13 -15.98
C ALA A 239 -3.42 -1.06 -15.51
N ILE A 240 -2.76 -0.96 -14.33
CA ILE A 240 -2.02 -2.10 -13.76
C ILE A 240 -3.02 -3.15 -13.31
N LYS A 241 -2.74 -4.40 -13.69
CA LYS A 241 -3.62 -5.54 -13.44
C LYS A 241 -3.13 -6.40 -12.30
N THR A 242 -1.82 -6.58 -12.16
CA THR A 242 -1.23 -7.51 -11.19
C THR A 242 -0.70 -6.77 -9.97
N HIS A 243 -1.21 -7.17 -8.82
CA HIS A 243 -0.87 -6.63 -7.51
C HIS A 243 -0.36 -7.76 -6.62
N ILE A 244 0.86 -7.61 -6.12
CA ILE A 244 1.51 -8.54 -5.20
C ILE A 244 1.60 -7.81 -3.87
N ILE A 245 1.03 -8.37 -2.81
CA ILE A 245 0.98 -7.71 -1.51
C ILE A 245 1.46 -8.65 -0.40
N ALA A 246 2.06 -8.08 0.64
CA ALA A 246 2.35 -8.82 1.87
C ALA A 246 1.05 -9.39 2.49
N HIS A 247 1.17 -10.43 3.32
CA HIS A 247 0.03 -11.10 3.94
C HIS A 247 -0.62 -10.24 5.04
N GLU A 248 -1.46 -9.30 4.61
CA GLU A 248 -2.27 -8.45 5.48
C GLU A 248 -3.66 -8.22 4.87
N CYS A 249 -4.70 -8.51 5.66
CA CYS A 249 -6.09 -8.50 5.21
C CYS A 249 -6.58 -7.12 4.73
N PHE A 250 -6.14 -6.03 5.37
CA PHE A 250 -6.56 -4.69 4.94
C PHE A 250 -5.85 -4.21 3.68
N LEU A 251 -4.63 -4.69 3.39
CA LEU A 251 -3.94 -4.36 2.14
C LEU A 251 -4.70 -4.92 0.93
N ARG A 252 -5.23 -6.14 1.04
CA ARG A 252 -6.12 -6.73 0.03
C ARG A 252 -7.32 -5.83 -0.24
N GLY A 253 -7.99 -5.40 0.83
CA GLY A 253 -9.16 -4.52 0.74
C GLY A 253 -8.85 -3.16 0.10
N ALA A 254 -7.70 -2.57 0.44
CA ALA A 254 -7.30 -1.27 -0.07
C ALA A 254 -6.87 -1.33 -1.55
N ALA A 255 -6.10 -2.35 -1.94
CA ALA A 255 -5.70 -2.56 -3.33
C ALA A 255 -6.92 -2.84 -4.24
N ILE A 256 -7.77 -3.80 -3.87
CA ILE A 256 -8.89 -4.19 -4.73
C ILE A 256 -9.89 -3.03 -4.98
N VAL A 257 -10.09 -2.16 -3.97
CA VAL A 257 -10.94 -0.97 -4.11
C VAL A 257 -10.28 0.09 -4.99
N ALA A 258 -8.96 0.29 -4.87
CA ALA A 258 -8.25 1.30 -5.64
C ALA A 258 -8.30 1.05 -7.17
N TRP A 259 -8.31 -0.21 -7.58
CA TRP A 259 -8.46 -0.66 -8.98
C TRP A 259 -9.79 -1.41 -9.23
N ALA A 260 -10.84 -1.09 -8.47
CA ALA A 260 -12.13 -1.78 -8.53
C ALA A 260 -12.71 -1.99 -9.95
N PRO A 261 -12.59 -1.05 -10.92
CA PRO A 261 -13.07 -1.29 -12.28
C PRO A 261 -12.44 -2.53 -12.95
N LEU A 262 -11.15 -2.78 -12.74
CA LEU A 262 -10.45 -3.94 -13.32
C LEU A 262 -10.87 -5.24 -12.62
N PHE A 263 -10.89 -5.24 -11.29
CA PHE A 263 -11.27 -6.41 -10.50
C PHE A 263 -12.74 -6.80 -10.66
N ARG A 264 -13.64 -5.83 -10.84
CA ARG A 264 -15.06 -6.10 -11.12
C ARG A 264 -15.26 -6.72 -12.51
N GLN A 265 -14.41 -6.36 -13.46
CA GLN A 265 -14.36 -6.98 -14.79
C GLN A 265 -13.52 -8.27 -14.85
N ARG A 266 -13.05 -8.78 -13.69
CA ARG A 266 -12.18 -9.98 -13.61
C ARG A 266 -10.88 -9.88 -14.43
N LYS A 267 -10.36 -8.66 -14.57
CA LYS A 267 -9.10 -8.37 -15.30
C LYS A 267 -7.91 -8.12 -14.38
N GLY A 268 -8.13 -8.07 -13.07
CA GLY A 268 -7.10 -7.83 -12.07
C GLY A 268 -6.68 -9.13 -11.39
N GLU A 269 -5.40 -9.20 -11.04
CA GLU A 269 -4.79 -10.28 -10.28
C GLU A 269 -4.28 -9.72 -8.96
N LEU A 270 -4.53 -10.45 -7.88
CA LEU A 270 -4.09 -10.07 -6.54
C LEU A 270 -3.50 -11.27 -5.84
N TRP A 271 -2.29 -11.11 -5.33
CA TRP A 271 -1.52 -12.19 -4.73
C TRP A 271 -1.08 -11.81 -3.31
N TYR A 272 -1.25 -12.71 -2.36
CA TYR A 272 -0.39 -12.73 -1.18
C TYR A 272 0.89 -13.48 -1.47
N VAL A 273 1.99 -12.96 -0.94
CA VAL A 273 3.30 -13.60 -0.99
C VAL A 273 3.97 -13.45 0.37
N GLU A 274 4.48 -14.57 0.88
CA GLU A 274 5.38 -14.65 2.05
C GLU A 274 6.62 -15.43 1.65
N GLU A 275 7.79 -15.09 2.19
CA GLU A 275 9.08 -15.63 1.73
C GLU A 275 10.08 -15.86 2.86
N GLU A 276 10.94 -16.86 2.66
CA GLU A 276 12.17 -17.15 3.39
C GLU A 276 13.30 -17.26 2.36
N ILE A 277 14.03 -16.17 2.15
CA ILE A 277 15.11 -16.14 1.15
C ILE A 277 16.44 -16.12 1.87
N ASN A 278 17.04 -17.30 2.04
CA ASN A 278 18.33 -17.50 2.69
C ASN A 278 19.51 -17.34 1.72
N ASN A 279 19.31 -17.72 0.45
CA ASN A 279 20.29 -17.59 -0.61
C ASN A 279 19.68 -16.87 -1.84
N PRO A 280 19.66 -15.53 -1.86
CA PRO A 280 19.11 -14.75 -2.97
C PRO A 280 19.80 -14.99 -4.32
N ALA A 281 21.03 -15.52 -4.32
CA ALA A 281 21.82 -15.78 -5.53
C ALA A 281 21.58 -17.18 -6.13
N SER A 282 20.67 -17.98 -5.56
CA SER A 282 20.37 -19.32 -6.06
C SER A 282 19.87 -19.28 -7.51
N SER A 283 20.55 -20.05 -8.37
CA SER A 283 20.18 -20.24 -9.78
C SER A 283 19.23 -21.43 -10.02
N ALA A 284 18.91 -22.20 -8.97
CA ALA A 284 18.00 -23.32 -9.09
C ALA A 284 16.60 -22.86 -9.53
N PRO A 285 15.81 -23.68 -10.25
CA PRO A 285 14.43 -23.32 -10.55
C PRO A 285 13.53 -23.46 -9.30
N TRP A 286 12.51 -22.61 -9.20
CA TRP A 286 11.45 -22.79 -8.20
C TRP A 286 10.65 -24.07 -8.49
N ARG A 287 10.42 -24.88 -7.46
CA ARG A 287 9.63 -26.11 -7.55
C ARG A 287 8.45 -26.07 -6.58
N LEU A 288 7.25 -26.37 -7.09
CA LEU A 288 6.05 -26.51 -6.27
C LEU A 288 6.20 -27.79 -5.41
N GLN A 289 6.09 -27.64 -4.10
CA GLN A 289 6.14 -28.75 -3.14
C GLN A 289 4.74 -29.22 -2.73
N GLY A 290 3.76 -28.33 -2.71
CA GLY A 290 2.41 -28.69 -2.30
C GLY A 290 1.47 -27.50 -2.15
N LYS A 291 0.22 -27.80 -1.79
CA LYS A 291 -0.84 -26.82 -1.53
C LYS A 291 -1.37 -27.00 -0.10
N THR A 292 -1.69 -25.90 0.56
CA THR A 292 -2.29 -25.87 1.90
C THR A 292 -3.44 -24.86 1.91
N HIS A 293 -4.35 -24.94 2.88
CA HIS A 293 -5.49 -24.02 3.00
C HIS A 293 -5.47 -23.36 4.36
N HIS A 294 -5.62 -22.03 4.39
CA HIS A 294 -5.45 -21.24 5.61
C HIS A 294 -6.54 -20.18 5.79
N GLY A 295 -6.77 -19.83 7.05
CA GLY A 295 -7.68 -18.78 7.47
C GLY A 295 -9.16 -19.13 7.33
N TRP A 296 -10.01 -18.17 7.70
CA TRP A 296 -11.46 -18.34 7.70
C TRP A 296 -12.02 -18.66 6.31
N TRP A 297 -11.40 -18.10 5.27
CA TRP A 297 -11.82 -18.28 3.88
C TRP A 297 -11.24 -19.54 3.23
N GLN A 298 -10.41 -20.32 3.95
CA GLN A 298 -9.71 -21.48 3.42
C GLN A 298 -8.99 -21.15 2.10
N ASN A 299 -8.27 -20.03 2.10
CA ASN A 299 -7.58 -19.57 0.90
C ASN A 299 -6.50 -20.60 0.50
N PRO A 300 -6.40 -21.00 -0.78
CA PRO A 300 -5.39 -21.95 -1.23
C PRO A 300 -4.03 -21.27 -1.34
N TRP A 301 -3.05 -21.79 -0.60
CA TRP A 301 -1.66 -21.38 -0.63
C TRP A 301 -0.80 -22.46 -1.28
N GLN A 302 0.14 -22.04 -2.11
CA GLN A 302 1.13 -22.91 -2.75
C GLN A 302 2.48 -22.74 -2.07
N LEU A 303 3.12 -23.84 -1.68
CA LEU A 303 4.48 -23.86 -1.15
C LEU A 303 5.48 -24.13 -2.28
N TRP A 304 6.44 -23.23 -2.44
CA TRP A 304 7.50 -23.30 -3.45
C TRP A 304 8.87 -23.31 -2.78
N THR A 305 9.81 -24.07 -3.33
CA THR A 305 11.19 -24.15 -2.84
C THR A 305 12.21 -23.94 -3.96
N GLN A 306 13.36 -23.39 -3.61
CA GLN A 306 14.50 -23.15 -4.49
C GLN A 306 15.79 -23.26 -3.67
N GLY A 307 16.39 -24.45 -3.63
CA GLY A 307 17.52 -24.72 -2.73
C GLY A 307 17.13 -24.48 -1.27
N GLU A 308 17.79 -23.52 -0.62
CA GLU A 308 17.53 -23.09 0.76
C GLU A 308 16.40 -22.06 0.89
N ASN A 309 15.89 -21.55 -0.24
CA ASN A 309 14.80 -20.57 -0.26
C ASN A 309 13.44 -21.26 -0.24
N ARG A 310 12.48 -20.62 0.41
CA ARG A 310 11.07 -21.02 0.41
C ARG A 310 10.20 -19.80 0.16
N LYS A 311 9.07 -19.99 -0.49
CA LYS A 311 8.02 -18.99 -0.53
C LYS A 311 6.65 -19.62 -0.58
N MET A 312 5.67 -18.88 -0.09
CA MET A 312 4.28 -19.25 -0.15
C MET A 312 3.49 -18.16 -0.85
N VAL A 313 2.68 -18.57 -1.82
CA VAL A 313 1.88 -17.65 -2.63
C VAL A 313 0.42 -18.05 -2.60
N CYS A 314 -0.48 -17.07 -2.53
CA CYS A 314 -1.91 -17.27 -2.59
C CYS A 314 -2.56 -16.28 -3.56
N GLN A 315 -3.22 -16.81 -4.59
CA GLN A 315 -3.99 -15.99 -5.52
C GLN A 315 -5.36 -15.67 -4.92
N LEU A 316 -5.59 -14.40 -4.60
CA LEU A 316 -6.83 -13.90 -4.01
C LEU A 316 -7.85 -13.45 -5.06
N ALA A 317 -7.35 -13.10 -6.24
CA ALA A 317 -8.12 -12.68 -7.40
C ALA A 317 -7.32 -12.94 -8.67
N GLY A 318 -8.02 -13.20 -9.76
CA GLY A 318 -7.43 -13.57 -11.06
C GLY A 318 -7.83 -14.99 -11.46
N THR A 319 -7.37 -15.40 -12.63
CA THR A 319 -7.44 -16.79 -13.10
C THR A 319 -6.13 -17.49 -12.76
N PRO A 320 -6.16 -18.70 -12.21
CA PRO A 320 -4.95 -19.49 -12.03
C PRO A 320 -4.30 -19.75 -13.39
N ASP A 321 -3.02 -19.44 -13.48
CA ASP A 321 -2.16 -19.92 -14.56
C ASP A 321 -1.14 -20.87 -13.92
N GLU A 322 -1.30 -22.17 -14.18
CA GLU A 322 -0.44 -23.20 -13.60
C GLU A 322 0.99 -23.17 -14.18
N ASN A 323 1.19 -22.50 -15.32
CA ASN A 323 2.49 -22.38 -15.99
C ASN A 323 3.21 -21.06 -15.65
N ALA A 324 2.55 -20.12 -14.99
CA ALA A 324 3.16 -18.85 -14.61
C ALA A 324 4.17 -19.04 -13.47
N SER A 325 5.33 -18.39 -13.60
CA SER A 325 6.29 -18.29 -12.50
C SER A 325 5.62 -17.64 -11.29
N PRO A 326 5.75 -18.23 -10.08
CA PRO A 326 5.10 -17.68 -8.90
C PRO A 326 5.65 -16.27 -8.60
N PRO A 327 4.81 -15.29 -8.22
CA PRO A 327 5.27 -13.95 -7.88
C PRO A 327 6.23 -13.95 -6.69
N ASP A 328 6.99 -12.87 -6.54
CA ASP A 328 7.94 -12.69 -5.44
C ASP A 328 7.96 -11.24 -4.93
N LEU A 329 8.67 -11.01 -3.83
CA LEU A 329 8.91 -9.67 -3.27
C LEU A 329 10.37 -9.21 -3.48
N ALA A 330 11.04 -9.65 -4.56
CA ALA A 330 12.47 -9.40 -4.76
C ALA A 330 12.81 -7.91 -4.82
N ALA A 331 11.95 -7.11 -5.46
CA ALA A 331 12.06 -5.65 -5.48
C ALA A 331 12.12 -5.05 -4.06
N SER A 332 11.22 -5.50 -3.19
CA SER A 332 11.18 -5.08 -1.79
C SER A 332 12.43 -5.50 -1.02
N ARG A 333 12.85 -6.77 -1.16
CA ARG A 333 14.05 -7.29 -0.47
C ARG A 333 15.29 -6.49 -0.85
N ARG A 334 15.50 -6.26 -2.16
CA ARG A 334 16.65 -5.48 -2.67
C ARG A 334 16.68 -4.07 -2.08
N PHE A 335 15.53 -3.38 -2.07
CA PHE A 335 15.45 -2.04 -1.49
C PHE A 335 15.69 -2.06 0.02
N THR A 336 15.11 -3.01 0.75
CA THR A 336 15.26 -3.11 2.21
C THR A 336 16.71 -3.37 2.61
N THR A 337 17.38 -4.33 1.98
CA THR A 337 18.81 -4.60 2.20
C THR A 337 19.70 -3.39 1.83
N TRP A 338 19.32 -2.64 0.79
CA TRP A 338 20.01 -1.40 0.44
C TRP A 338 19.78 -0.29 1.48
N LEU A 339 18.56 -0.20 2.01
CA LEU A 339 18.12 0.80 2.98
C LEU A 339 18.77 0.59 4.36
N GLU A 340 18.92 -0.66 4.81
CA GLU A 340 19.57 -1.03 6.07
C GLU A 340 21.03 -0.57 6.16
N LYS A 341 21.67 -0.36 5.01
CA LYS A 341 23.05 0.16 4.93
C LYS A 341 23.15 1.68 5.05
N ARG A 342 22.02 2.39 5.17
CA ARG A 342 21.97 3.87 5.19
C ARG A 342 21.98 4.39 6.63
N PRO A 343 22.97 5.22 7.02
CA PRO A 343 23.05 5.76 8.38
C PRO A 343 21.77 6.51 8.82
N GLU A 344 21.16 7.25 7.90
CA GLU A 344 19.94 8.02 8.18
C GLU A 344 18.74 7.13 8.50
N PHE A 345 18.72 5.90 7.95
CA PHE A 345 17.71 4.91 8.24
C PHE A 345 17.96 4.23 9.60
N THR A 346 19.20 3.79 9.86
CA THR A 346 19.55 3.14 11.14
C THR A 346 19.39 4.09 12.33
N GLN A 347 19.53 5.39 12.10
CA GLN A 347 19.31 6.46 13.08
C GLN A 347 17.87 7.01 13.08
N SER A 348 16.91 6.36 12.41
CA SER A 348 15.52 6.84 12.32
C SER A 348 14.87 7.17 13.67
N ALA A 349 15.24 6.45 14.73
CA ALA A 349 14.80 6.70 16.11
C ALA A 349 15.16 8.10 16.66
N LEU A 350 16.12 8.81 16.05
CA LEU A 350 16.52 10.17 16.41
C LEU A 350 15.64 11.25 15.78
N PHE A 351 14.80 10.89 14.80
CA PHE A 351 14.03 11.85 14.02
C PHE A 351 12.52 11.76 14.28
N SER A 352 11.80 12.87 14.18
CA SER A 352 10.33 12.86 14.24
C SER A 352 9.72 12.04 13.08
N ALA A 353 8.51 11.52 13.26
CA ALA A 353 7.82 10.72 12.23
C ALA A 353 7.74 11.40 10.85
N GLY A 354 7.48 12.71 10.83
CA GLY A 354 7.47 13.49 9.58
C GLY A 354 8.84 13.56 8.91
N ARG A 355 9.91 13.71 9.71
CA ARG A 355 11.28 13.74 9.20
C ARG A 355 11.73 12.36 8.72
N VAL A 356 11.42 11.28 9.45
CA VAL A 356 11.67 9.89 9.00
C VAL A 356 11.01 9.66 7.64
N THR A 357 9.75 10.07 7.48
CA THR A 357 9.04 9.93 6.20
C THR A 357 9.74 10.69 5.06
N GLN A 358 10.21 11.92 5.31
CA GLN A 358 10.94 12.71 4.31
C GLN A 358 12.27 12.09 3.92
N ILE A 359 13.04 11.61 4.91
CA ILE A 359 14.32 10.93 4.69
C ILE A 359 14.10 9.69 3.81
N LEU A 360 13.11 8.86 4.14
CA LEU A 360 12.81 7.65 3.40
C LEU A 360 12.34 7.93 1.96
N VAL A 361 11.57 8.99 1.73
CA VAL A 361 11.22 9.43 0.37
C VAL A 361 12.46 9.85 -0.42
N SER A 362 13.41 10.56 0.21
CA SER A 362 14.67 10.95 -0.42
C SER A 362 15.55 9.74 -0.75
N LEU A 363 15.67 8.79 0.18
CA LEU A 363 16.42 7.55 -0.02
C LEU A 363 15.80 6.68 -1.13
N ALA A 364 14.47 6.65 -1.24
CA ALA A 364 13.80 5.98 -2.35
C ALA A 364 14.12 6.62 -3.71
N GLN A 365 14.26 7.95 -3.77
CA GLN A 365 14.68 8.66 -4.99
C GLN A 365 16.14 8.35 -5.35
N GLU A 366 17.04 8.34 -4.35
CA GLU A 366 18.43 7.94 -4.54
C GLU A 366 18.53 6.50 -5.08
N TYR A 367 17.82 5.56 -4.45
CA TYR A 367 17.77 4.17 -4.89
C TYR A 367 17.31 4.05 -6.35
N ASN A 368 16.23 4.75 -6.71
CA ASN A 368 15.75 4.76 -8.10
C ASN A 368 16.76 5.34 -9.09
N ALA A 369 17.54 6.35 -8.68
CA ALA A 369 18.61 6.90 -9.50
C ALA A 369 19.73 5.88 -9.74
N THR A 370 20.08 5.07 -8.72
CA THR A 370 21.09 4.00 -8.89
C THR A 370 20.63 2.92 -9.86
N LEU A 371 19.33 2.57 -9.89
CA LEU A 371 18.79 1.62 -10.86
C LEU A 371 18.81 2.17 -12.29
N THR A 372 18.61 3.49 -12.45
CA THR A 372 18.63 4.13 -13.77
C THR A 372 20.06 4.20 -14.32
N ALA A 373 21.04 4.53 -13.48
CA ALA A 373 22.45 4.58 -13.88
C ALA A 373 23.07 3.20 -14.19
N ALA A 374 22.44 2.11 -13.70
CA ALA A 374 22.88 0.74 -13.96
C ALA A 374 22.21 0.10 -15.19
N ALA A 375 21.22 0.77 -15.81
CA ALA A 375 20.65 0.31 -17.07
C ALA A 375 21.68 0.57 -18.19
N PRO A 376 22.03 -0.43 -19.01
CA PRO A 376 22.86 -0.18 -20.19
C PRO A 376 22.17 0.86 -21.08
N ASP A 377 22.94 1.80 -21.65
CA ASP A 377 22.45 2.67 -22.70
C ASP A 377 22.04 1.77 -23.88
N ASP A 378 20.74 1.66 -24.14
CA ASP A 378 20.18 0.93 -25.29
C ASP A 378 20.63 1.53 -26.64
#